data_AF-A0A1H0BJR7-F1
#
_entry.id   AF-A0A1H0BJR7-F1
#
_cell.length_a   1.000
_cell.length_b   1.000
_cell.length_c   1.000
_cell.angle_alpha   90.00
_cell.angle_beta   90.00
_cell.angle_gamma   90.00
#
_symmetry.space_group_name_H-M   'P 1'
#
loop_
_entity.id
_entity.type
_entity.pdbx_description
1 polymer ?
#
loop_
_entity_poly.entity_id
_entity_poly.type
_entity_poly.pdbx_seq_one_letter_code
_entity_poly.pdbx_strand_id
1 'polypeptide(L)' 'MTSQQLRPAQRLEPADVRLVDAGIATIDDLETLQACVAYENAHQQRVQILRRLNLRAAEIRAETG' A
#
# COMPACT_ATOMS: atom_id res chain seq x y z
N MET A 1 -20.95 -8.29 -7.62
CA MET A 1 -19.68 -7.96 -8.30
C MET A 1 -18.57 -8.29 -7.31
N THR A 2 -17.73 -9.28 -7.59
CA THR A 2 -16.68 -9.72 -6.67
C THR A 2 -15.55 -8.69 -6.68
N SER A 3 -15.38 -7.97 -5.58
CA SER A 3 -14.23 -7.09 -5.36
C SER A 3 -12.97 -7.95 -5.41
N GLN A 4 -12.29 -7.99 -6.55
CA GLN A 4 -11.01 -8.68 -6.67
C GLN A 4 -10.02 -7.91 -5.79
N GLN A 5 -9.69 -8.46 -4.63
CA GLN A 5 -8.61 -7.95 -3.79
C GLN A 5 -7.34 -7.94 -4.64
N LEU A 6 -6.91 -6.73 -5.02
CA LEU A 6 -5.68 -6.54 -5.79
C LEU A 6 -4.52 -7.16 -5.00
N ARG A 7 -3.56 -7.78 -5.69
CA ARG A 7 -2.33 -8.20 -5.02
C ARG A 7 -1.51 -6.96 -4.61
N PRO A 8 -0.68 -7.04 -3.55
CA PRO A 8 0.16 -5.92 -3.09
C PRO A 8 0.90 -5.21 -4.23
N ALA A 9 1.52 -5.97 -5.14
CA ALA A 9 2.23 -5.42 -6.30
C ALA A 9 1.31 -4.62 -7.24
N GLN A 10 0.11 -5.15 -7.55
CA GLN A 10 -0.83 -4.53 -8.50
C GLN A 10 -1.43 -3.23 -7.97
N ARG A 11 -1.43 -3.03 -6.64
CA ARG A 11 -1.83 -1.76 -6.02
C ARG A 11 -0.81 -0.64 -6.26
N LEU A 12 0.45 -0.98 -6.53
CA LEU A 12 1.57 -0.03 -6.69
C LEU A 12 2.06 0.10 -8.15
N GLU A 13 1.63 -0.79 -9.06
CA GLU A 13 2.00 -0.78 -10.48
C GLU A 13 1.64 0.51 -11.25
N PRO A 14 0.51 1.20 -10.97
CA PRO A 14 0.20 2.45 -11.66
C PRO A 14 1.24 3.55 -11.39
N ALA A 15 1.64 4.27 -12.43
CA ALA A 15 2.44 5.49 -12.29
C ALA A 15 1.62 6.70 -11.78
N ASP A 16 0.29 6.61 -11.86
CA ASP A 16 -0.62 7.63 -11.35
C ASP A 16 -0.69 7.56 -9.83
N VAL A 17 -0.16 8.61 -9.19
CA VAL A 17 -0.12 8.77 -7.73
C VAL A 17 -1.52 8.67 -7.10
N ARG A 18 -2.58 9.12 -7.79
CA ARG A 18 -3.95 9.05 -7.26
C ARG A 18 -4.46 7.62 -7.16
N LEU A 19 -4.12 6.79 -8.14
CA LEU A 19 -4.50 5.38 -8.14
C LEU A 19 -3.70 4.59 -7.09
N VAL A 20 -2.44 4.94 -6.90
CA VAL A 20 -1.60 4.35 -5.84
C VAL A 20 -2.12 4.74 -4.47
N ASP A 21 -2.43 6.02 -4.23
CA ASP A 21 -2.99 6.48 -2.95
C ASP A 21 -4.32 5.76 -2.64
N ALA A 22 -5.20 5.60 -3.64
CA ALA A 22 -6.43 4.83 -3.50
C ALA A 22 -6.14 3.35 -3.18
N GLY A 23 -5.16 2.74 -3.86
CA GLY A 23 -4.72 1.36 -3.59
C GLY A 23 -4.21 1.18 -2.17
N ILE A 24 -3.39 2.10 -1.66
CA ILE A 24 -2.87 2.07 -0.29
C ILE A 24 -4.01 2.19 0.74
N ALA A 25 -4.99 3.06 0.50
CA ALA A 25 -6.12 3.25 1.40
C ALA A 25 -6.99 1.98 1.57
N THR A 26 -7.01 1.09 0.56
CA THR A 26 -7.72 -0.20 0.65
C THR A 26 -7.00 -1.26 1.47
N ILE A 27 -5.78 -1.01 1.94
CA ILE A 27 -5.03 -1.96 2.75
C ILE A 27 -5.46 -1.81 4.21
N ASP A 28 -5.91 -2.91 4.81
CA ASP A 28 -6.46 -3.02 6.16
C ASP A 28 -5.60 -3.85 7.10
N ASP A 29 -4.58 -4.54 6.59
CA ASP A 29 -3.68 -5.37 7.39
C ASP A 29 -2.18 -5.02 7.19
N LEU A 30 -1.39 -5.28 8.24
CA LEU A 30 0.05 -4.96 8.25
C LEU A 30 0.88 -5.89 7.36
N GLU A 31 0.43 -7.13 7.11
CA GLU A 31 1.15 -8.10 6.28
C GLU A 31 1.16 -7.66 4.82
N THR A 32 0.00 -7.26 4.30
CA THR A 32 -0.18 -6.67 2.97
C THR A 32 0.63 -5.37 2.82
N LEU A 33 0.65 -4.51 3.84
CA LEU A 33 1.50 -3.31 3.82
C LEU A 33 2.99 -3.65 3.75
N GLN A 34 3.44 -4.64 4.50
CA GLN A 34 4.84 -5.07 4.49
C GLN A 34 5.24 -5.63 3.11
N ALA A 35 4.36 -6.39 2.46
CA ALA A 35 4.57 -6.85 1.09
C ALA A 35 4.65 -5.69 0.09
N CYS A 36 3.81 -4.65 0.24
CA CYS A 36 3.88 -3.42 -0.55
C CYS A 36 5.22 -2.68 -0.36
N VAL A 37 5.72 -2.57 0.88
CA VAL A 37 7.02 -1.94 1.17
C VAL A 37 8.16 -2.73 0.54
N ALA A 38 8.15 -4.06 0.65
CA ALA A 38 9.18 -4.91 0.04
C ALA A 38 9.17 -4.79 -1.49
N TYR A 39 7.99 -4.77 -2.12
CA TYR A 39 7.85 -4.55 -3.55
C TYR A 39 8.43 -3.20 -3.97
N GLU A 40 8.05 -2.12 -3.29
CA GLU A 40 8.52 -0.77 -3.62
C GLU A 40 10.05 -0.67 -3.46
N ASN A 41 10.60 -1.22 -2.38
CA ASN A 41 12.04 -1.25 -2.13
C ASN A 41 12.84 -2.05 -3.17
N ALA A 42 12.23 -3.07 -3.78
CA ALA A 42 12.88 -3.93 -4.77
C ALA A 42 12.78 -3.41 -6.22
N HIS A 43 11.87 -2.47 -6.51
CA HIS A 43 11.58 -2.06 -7.89
C HIS A 43 11.90 -0.58 -8.15
N GLN A 44 11.13 0.34 -7.58
CA GLN A 44 11.18 1.77 -7.95
C GLN A 44 11.66 2.67 -6.82
N GLN A 45 11.67 2.19 -5.58
CA GLN A 45 12.10 2.91 -4.37
C GLN A 45 11.50 4.32 -4.26
N ARG A 46 10.23 4.48 -4.62
CA ARG A 46 9.55 5.78 -4.61
C ARG A 46 9.31 6.21 -3.16
N VAL A 47 10.15 7.12 -2.68
CA VAL A 47 10.14 7.61 -1.30
C VAL A 47 8.76 8.14 -0.88
N GLN A 48 8.04 8.82 -1.77
CA GLN A 48 6.70 9.32 -1.51
C GLN A 48 5.69 8.19 -1.22
N ILE A 49 5.80 7.05 -1.90
CA ILE A 49 4.93 5.89 -1.69
C ILE A 49 5.30 5.17 -0.39
N LEU A 50 6.59 5.00 -0.12
CA LEU A 50 7.07 4.45 1.16
C LEU A 50 6.57 5.27 2.36
N ARG A 51 6.54 6.60 2.25
CA ARG A 51 5.98 7.49 3.28
C ARG A 51 4.49 7.27 3.47
N ARG A 52 3.72 7.11 2.39
CA ARG A 52 2.27 6.81 2.43
C ARG A 52 1.99 5.46 3.07
N LEU A 53 2.75 4.43 2.72
CA LEU A 53 2.66 3.10 3.33
C LEU A 53 2.94 3.15 4.85
N ASN A 54 3.90 3.97 5.28
CA ASN A 54 4.19 4.17 6.70
C ASN A 54 3.03 4.84 7.45
N LEU A 55 2.43 5.89 6.87
CA LEU A 55 1.25 6.54 7.43
C LEU A 55 0.08 5.56 7.58
N ARG A 56 -0.20 4.77 6.55
CA ARG A 56 -1.26 3.76 6.62
C ARG A 56 -0.99 2.69 7.68
N ALA A 57 0.27 2.30 7.87
CA ALA A 57 0.65 1.39 8.96
C ALA A 57 0.40 1.99 10.36
N ALA A 58 0.56 3.31 10.51
CA ALA A 58 0.25 4.00 11.76
C ALA A 58 -1.26 4.04 12.02
N GLU A 59 -2.06 4.30 10.97
CA GLU A 59 -3.53 4.28 11.04
C GLU A 59 -4.06 2.91 11.46
N ILE A 60 -3.62 1.83 10.81
CA ILE A 60 -4.06 0.46 11.15
C ILE A 60 -3.74 0.12 12.61
N ARG A 61 -2.55 0.53 13.11
CA ARG A 61 -2.19 0.31 14.52
C ARG A 61 -3.06 1.09 15.49
N ALA A 62 -3.48 2.30 15.11
CA ALA A 62 -4.39 3.12 15.91
C ALA A 62 -5.83 2.61 15.87
N GLU A 63 -6.25 1.96 14.77
CA GLU A 63 -7.57 1.33 14.63
C GLU A 63 -7.66 0.00 15.39
N THR A 64 -6.54 -0.70 15.58
CA THR A 64 -6.47 -2.03 16.20
C THR A 64 -6.12 -1.99 17.70
N GLY A 65 -5.67 -0.85 18.22
CA GLY A 65 -5.26 -0.66 19.63
C GLY A 65 -6.30 0.08 20.46
#